data_AF-A0A1R1XBR8-F1
#
_entry.id   AF-A0A1R1XBR8-F1
#
_cell.length_a   1.000
_cell.length_b   1.000
_cell.length_c   1.000
_cell.angle_alpha   90.00
_cell.angle_beta   90.00
_cell.angle_gamma   90.00
#
_symmetry.space_group_name_H-M   'P 1'
#
loop_
_entity.id
_entity.type
_entity.pdbx_description
1 polymer ?
#
loop_
_entity_poly.entity_id
_entity_poly.type
_entity_poly.pdbx_seq_one_letter_code
_entity_poly.pdbx_strand_id
1 'polypeptide(L)'
;MSDSDSDYSQRIEHTQGIANEPEVDKRSVIYSLKSLDQEIDSLKNCIKTAIDSSVLSSLDLKESMGNNTDKNVTTQYSDLLKTHLEQYNKSSDHSKYGKLDWYKDYKSQLWEITNFGEPMPQIFDDGDSDSDEDIVVQSMTTNFKCPLTTKIFESPMTSYGV
;
A
#
# COMPACT_ATOMS: atom_id res chain seq x y z
N MET A 1 11.01 -53.35 -12.55
CA MET A 1 11.83 -52.13 -12.56
C MET A 1 11.31 -51.27 -13.71
N SER A 2 10.14 -50.64 -13.53
CA SER A 2 9.46 -49.96 -14.64
C SER A 2 8.55 -48.79 -14.24
N ASP A 3 8.40 -48.50 -12.94
CA ASP A 3 7.37 -47.54 -12.46
C ASP A 3 7.92 -46.15 -12.10
N SER A 4 9.25 -45.95 -12.13
CA SER A 4 9.87 -44.66 -11.77
C SER A 4 10.07 -43.69 -12.95
N ASP A 5 10.07 -44.18 -14.19
CA ASP A 5 10.32 -43.33 -15.36
C ASP A 5 9.06 -42.54 -15.79
N SER A 6 7.86 -43.04 -15.47
CA SER A 6 6.60 -42.37 -15.79
C SER A 6 6.38 -41.09 -14.99
N ASP A 7 6.75 -41.07 -13.71
CA ASP A 7 6.58 -39.90 -12.83
C ASP A 7 7.60 -38.80 -13.16
N TYR A 8 8.80 -39.19 -13.63
CA TYR A 8 9.83 -38.25 -14.07
C TYR A 8 9.44 -37.52 -15.37
N SER A 9 8.89 -38.24 -16.36
CA SER A 9 8.39 -37.63 -17.59
C SER A 9 7.19 -36.71 -17.35
N GLN A 10 6.27 -37.07 -16.46
CA GLN A 10 5.14 -36.20 -16.08
C GLN A 10 5.59 -34.91 -15.39
N ARG A 11 6.64 -34.97 -14.55
CA ARG A 11 7.23 -33.76 -13.94
C ARG A 11 7.88 -32.85 -14.98
N ILE A 12 8.56 -33.40 -15.99
CA ILE A 12 9.18 -32.60 -17.06
C ILE A 12 8.12 -31.91 -17.91
N GLU A 13 7.05 -32.60 -18.30
CA GLU A 13 5.93 -32.00 -19.05
C GLU A 13 5.24 -30.88 -18.24
N HIS A 14 5.08 -31.09 -16.93
CA HIS A 14 4.52 -30.08 -16.04
C HIS A 14 5.43 -28.85 -15.87
N THR A 15 6.76 -29.02 -15.91
CA THR A 15 7.72 -27.90 -15.91
C THR A 15 7.79 -27.18 -17.26
N GLN A 16 7.58 -27.88 -18.38
CA GLN A 16 7.52 -27.27 -19.71
C GLN A 16 6.22 -26.48 -19.94
N GLY A 17 5.12 -26.85 -19.27
CA GLY A 17 3.87 -26.08 -19.25
C GLY A 17 3.98 -24.75 -18.50
N ILE A 18 4.84 -24.65 -17.48
CA ILE A 18 5.06 -23.42 -16.70
C ILE A 18 5.95 -22.41 -17.45
N ALA A 19 6.78 -22.88 -18.39
CA ALA A 19 7.70 -22.04 -19.16
C ALA A 19 7.04 -21.24 -20.31
N ASN A 20 5.74 -21.39 -20.54
CA ASN A 20 5.00 -20.74 -21.63
C ASN A 20 4.00 -19.68 -21.11
N GLU A 21 4.25 -19.04 -19.98
CA GLU A 21 3.56 -17.79 -19.66
C GLU A 21 4.00 -16.71 -20.68
N PRO A 22 3.07 -15.94 -21.26
CA PRO A 22 3.45 -14.83 -22.12
C PRO A 22 4.33 -13.89 -21.31
N GLU A 23 5.57 -13.70 -21.76
CA GLU A 23 6.53 -12.79 -21.13
C GLU A 23 5.94 -11.37 -21.22
N VAL A 24 5.25 -10.95 -20.16
CA VAL A 24 4.63 -9.63 -20.07
C VAL A 24 5.74 -8.60 -20.21
N ASP A 25 5.66 -7.72 -21.22
CA ASP A 25 6.61 -6.61 -21.38
C ASP A 25 6.49 -5.66 -20.18
N LYS A 26 7.32 -5.92 -19.17
CA LYS A 26 7.36 -5.20 -17.90
C LYS A 26 7.54 -3.69 -18.12
N ARG A 27 8.23 -3.28 -19.19
CA ARG A 27 8.45 -1.85 -19.50
C ARG A 27 7.16 -1.17 -19.93
N SER A 28 6.38 -1.82 -20.76
CA SER A 28 5.06 -1.33 -21.18
C SER A 28 4.13 -1.18 -19.98
N VAL A 29 4.06 -2.18 -19.10
CA VAL A 29 3.24 -2.13 -17.89
C VAL A 29 3.67 -0.99 -16.95
N ILE A 30 4.97 -0.84 -16.71
CA ILE A 30 5.51 0.26 -15.89
C ILE A 30 5.13 1.62 -16.47
N TYR A 31 5.18 1.78 -17.79
CA TYR A 31 4.79 3.03 -18.45
C TYR A 31 3.29 3.34 -18.25
N SER A 32 2.43 2.34 -18.46
CA SER A 32 0.99 2.49 -18.24
C SER A 32 0.65 2.82 -16.79
N LEU A 33 1.31 2.18 -15.82
CA LEU A 33 1.12 2.46 -14.39
C LEU A 33 1.52 3.89 -14.03
N LYS A 34 2.66 4.38 -14.53
CA LYS A 34 3.10 5.77 -14.32
C LYS A 34 2.14 6.78 -14.93
N SER A 35 1.62 6.50 -16.13
CA SER A 35 0.62 7.36 -16.77
C SER A 35 -0.66 7.43 -15.93
N LEU A 36 -1.13 6.29 -15.41
CA LEU A 36 -2.33 6.23 -14.59
C LEU A 36 -2.16 6.98 -13.26
N ASP A 37 -0.99 6.88 -12.63
CA ASP A 37 -0.65 7.63 -11.42
C ASP A 37 -0.74 9.15 -11.64
N GLN A 38 -0.21 9.63 -12.79
CA GLN A 38 -0.31 11.04 -13.18
C GLN A 38 -1.77 11.49 -13.43
N GLU A 39 -2.61 10.63 -14.02
CA GLU A 39 -4.03 10.91 -14.21
C GLU A 39 -4.78 10.97 -12.87
N ILE A 40 -4.49 10.05 -11.95
CA ILE A 40 -5.06 10.03 -10.61
C ILE A 40 -4.72 11.32 -9.87
N ASP A 41 -3.48 11.79 -9.93
CA ASP A 41 -3.07 13.04 -9.29
C ASP A 41 -3.72 14.27 -9.92
N SER A 42 -3.89 14.26 -11.24
CA SER A 42 -4.64 15.31 -11.94
C SER A 42 -6.11 15.35 -11.50
N LEU A 43 -6.73 14.18 -11.34
CA LEU A 43 -8.12 14.05 -10.89
C LEU A 43 -8.29 14.52 -9.43
N LYS A 44 -7.38 14.10 -8.53
CA LYS A 44 -7.36 14.57 -7.14
C LYS A 44 -7.32 16.10 -7.06
N ASN A 45 -6.42 16.72 -7.84
CA ASN A 45 -6.29 18.18 -7.88
C ASN A 45 -7.54 18.87 -8.43
N CYS A 46 -8.18 18.29 -9.46
CA CYS A 46 -9.42 18.81 -10.02
C CYS A 46 -10.55 18.76 -8.98
N ILE A 47 -10.76 17.62 -8.31
CA ILE A 47 -11.80 17.45 -7.29
C ILE A 47 -11.58 18.42 -6.14
N LYS A 48 -10.33 18.53 -5.64
CA LYS A 48 -9.97 19.47 -4.58
C LYS A 48 -10.36 20.91 -4.96
N THR A 49 -9.95 21.36 -6.14
CA THR A 49 -10.22 22.72 -6.62
C THR A 49 -11.72 22.99 -6.82
N ALA A 50 -12.46 21.99 -7.32
CA ALA A 50 -13.91 22.10 -7.50
C ALA A 50 -14.66 22.24 -6.16
N ILE A 51 -14.27 21.46 -5.14
CA ILE A 51 -14.86 21.55 -3.80
C ILE A 51 -14.53 22.91 -3.17
N ASP A 52 -13.24 23.31 -3.18
CA ASP A 52 -12.79 24.57 -2.60
C ASP A 52 -13.51 25.76 -3.24
N SER A 53 -13.62 25.79 -4.57
CA SER A 53 -14.32 26.87 -5.30
C SER A 53 -15.83 26.89 -5.05
N SER A 54 -16.48 25.73 -4.97
CA SER A 54 -17.91 25.63 -4.65
C SER A 54 -18.22 26.16 -3.25
N VAL A 55 -17.40 25.80 -2.26
CA VAL A 55 -17.57 26.26 -0.87
C VAL A 55 -17.37 27.78 -0.80
N LEU A 56 -16.28 28.29 -1.37
CA LEU A 56 -16.00 29.73 -1.38
C LEU A 56 -17.11 30.54 -2.06
N SER A 57 -17.62 30.08 -3.20
CA SER A 57 -18.73 30.74 -3.91
C SER A 57 -20.00 30.78 -3.07
N SER A 58 -20.28 29.70 -2.32
CA SER A 58 -21.44 29.64 -1.43
C SER A 58 -21.33 30.57 -0.23
N LEU A 59 -20.11 30.79 0.28
CA LEU A 59 -19.82 31.72 1.38
C LEU A 59 -19.93 33.17 0.91
N ASP A 60 -19.36 33.51 -0.26
CA ASP A 60 -19.43 34.83 -0.87
C ASP A 60 -20.88 35.26 -1.15
N LEU A 61 -21.70 34.34 -1.69
CA LEU A 61 -23.14 34.58 -1.87
C LEU A 61 -23.86 34.88 -0.55
N LYS A 62 -23.53 34.16 0.54
CA LYS A 62 -24.13 34.39 1.86
C LYS A 62 -23.71 35.74 2.46
N GLU A 63 -22.45 36.14 2.27
CA GLU A 63 -21.95 37.46 2.70
C GLU A 63 -22.64 38.59 1.91
N SER A 64 -22.81 38.42 0.59
CA SER A 64 -23.49 39.39 -0.28
C SER A 64 -24.98 39.58 0.06
N MET A 65 -25.66 38.52 0.51
CA MET A 65 -27.07 38.56 0.90
C MET A 65 -27.35 39.26 2.25
N GLY A 66 -26.34 39.79 2.95
CA GLY A 66 -26.53 40.70 4.09
C GLY A 66 -27.10 40.04 5.35
N ASN A 67 -27.03 38.71 5.47
CA ASN A 67 -27.36 38.00 6.70
C ASN A 67 -26.22 38.22 7.71
N ASN A 68 -26.35 39.29 8.49
CA ASN A 68 -25.46 39.67 9.57
C ASN A 68 -25.13 38.49 10.49
N THR A 69 -23.89 38.01 10.44
CA THR A 69 -22.95 37.86 11.57
C THR A 69 -21.59 37.53 10.97
N ASP A 70 -20.61 38.41 11.20
CA ASP A 70 -19.21 38.34 10.76
C ASP A 70 -18.95 38.71 9.29
N LYS A 71 -18.35 39.89 9.10
CA LYS A 71 -17.62 40.20 7.87
C LYS A 71 -16.38 39.31 7.87
N ASN A 72 -15.99 38.77 6.71
CA ASN A 72 -14.71 38.07 6.48
C ASN A 72 -14.72 36.54 6.70
N VAL A 73 -15.89 35.90 6.60
CA VAL A 73 -16.04 34.43 6.69
C VAL A 73 -15.29 33.74 5.56
N THR A 74 -15.32 34.32 4.36
CA THR A 74 -14.64 33.75 3.19
C THR A 74 -13.12 33.68 3.39
N THR A 75 -12.48 34.73 3.90
CA THR A 75 -11.04 34.70 4.18
C THR A 75 -10.72 33.84 5.40
N GLN A 76 -11.56 33.87 6.45
CA GLN A 76 -11.37 32.98 7.61
C GLN A 76 -11.39 31.50 7.21
N TYR A 77 -12.31 31.10 6.33
CA TYR A 77 -12.36 29.73 5.81
C TYR A 77 -11.08 29.40 5.02
N SER A 78 -10.64 30.29 4.12
CA SER A 78 -9.42 30.09 3.33
C SER A 78 -8.17 29.96 4.22
N ASP A 79 -8.05 30.79 5.25
CA ASP A 79 -6.92 30.76 6.18
C ASP A 79 -6.92 29.49 7.03
N LEU A 80 -8.09 29.06 7.50
CA LEU A 80 -8.25 27.82 8.25
C LEU A 80 -7.94 26.60 7.39
N LEU A 81 -8.43 26.58 6.15
CA LEU A 81 -8.15 25.52 5.18
C LEU A 81 -6.65 25.43 4.90
N LYS A 82 -5.99 26.56 4.65
CA LYS A 82 -4.54 26.61 4.45
C LYS A 82 -3.79 26.07 5.67
N THR A 83 -4.20 26.48 6.87
CA THR A 83 -3.60 26.01 8.13
C THR A 83 -3.72 24.49 8.28
N HIS A 84 -4.92 23.94 8.09
CA HIS A 84 -5.14 22.50 8.19
C HIS A 84 -4.43 21.73 7.08
N LEU A 85 -4.33 22.29 5.86
CA LEU A 85 -3.57 21.68 4.78
C LEU A 85 -2.08 21.63 5.10
N GLU A 86 -1.52 22.70 5.67
CA GLU A 86 -0.14 22.72 6.14
C GLU A 86 0.10 21.74 7.28
N GLN A 87 -0.82 21.64 8.24
CA GLN A 87 -0.77 20.65 9.31
C GLN A 87 -0.80 19.23 8.74
N TYR A 88 -1.78 18.93 7.88
CA TYR A 88 -1.89 17.65 7.21
C TYR A 88 -0.61 17.32 6.45
N ASN A 89 -0.07 18.24 5.63
CA ASN A 89 1.14 17.98 4.87
C ASN A 89 2.37 17.70 5.76
N LYS A 90 2.46 18.35 6.92
CA LYS A 90 3.52 18.14 7.91
C LYS A 90 3.36 16.86 8.73
N SER A 91 2.15 16.31 8.84
CA SER A 91 1.92 15.05 9.54
C SER A 91 2.67 13.89 8.88
N SER A 92 3.05 12.91 9.69
CA SER A 92 3.69 11.70 9.20
C SER A 92 2.76 10.84 8.35
N ASP A 93 3.35 9.98 7.53
CA ASP A 93 2.59 9.04 6.71
C ASP A 93 1.78 8.06 7.57
N HIS A 94 2.30 7.70 8.75
CA HIS A 94 1.54 6.92 9.73
C HIS A 94 0.29 7.66 10.23
N SER A 95 0.43 8.94 10.60
CA SER A 95 -0.71 9.75 11.04
C SER A 95 -1.78 9.92 9.94
N LYS A 96 -1.34 10.04 8.68
CA LYS A 96 -2.23 10.21 7.52
C LYS A 96 -2.93 8.91 7.11
N TYR A 97 -2.21 7.79 7.09
CA TYR A 97 -2.64 6.58 6.41
C TYR A 97 -2.61 5.31 7.29
N GLY A 98 -2.07 5.38 8.50
CA GLY A 98 -1.88 4.23 9.39
C GLY A 98 -3.19 3.53 9.78
N LYS A 99 -4.29 4.27 9.82
CA LYS A 99 -5.65 3.76 10.11
C LYS A 99 -6.40 3.25 8.88
N LEU A 100 -5.81 3.35 7.69
CA LEU A 100 -6.47 3.03 6.42
C LEU A 100 -5.98 1.67 5.91
N ASP A 101 -6.77 0.62 6.12
CA ASP A 101 -6.39 -0.74 5.71
C ASP A 101 -6.18 -0.85 4.19
N TRP A 102 -7.03 -0.20 3.40
CA TRP A 102 -6.88 -0.17 1.94
C TRP A 102 -5.53 0.41 1.48
N TYR A 103 -4.94 1.32 2.26
CA TYR A 103 -3.64 1.93 1.94
C TYR A 103 -2.51 0.93 2.20
N LYS A 104 -2.60 0.18 3.30
CA LYS A 104 -1.66 -0.91 3.61
C LYS A 104 -1.70 -1.96 2.51
N ASP A 105 -2.90 -2.42 2.14
CA ASP A 105 -3.11 -3.40 1.07
C ASP A 105 -2.56 -2.92 -0.28
N TYR A 106 -2.81 -1.66 -0.63
CA TYR A 106 -2.28 -1.05 -1.84
C TYR A 106 -0.74 -1.05 -1.86
N LYS A 107 -0.10 -0.63 -0.77
CA LYS A 107 1.36 -0.62 -0.66
C LYS A 107 1.96 -2.02 -0.73
N SER A 108 1.30 -3.01 -0.11
CA SER A 108 1.73 -4.41 -0.17
C SER A 108 1.67 -4.97 -1.58
N GLN A 109 0.54 -4.82 -2.27
CA GLN A 109 0.40 -5.27 -3.67
C GLN A 109 1.41 -4.58 -4.59
N LEU A 110 1.62 -3.27 -4.42
CA LEU A 110 2.61 -2.54 -5.20
C LEU A 110 4.03 -3.07 -4.95
N TRP A 111 4.37 -3.38 -3.69
CA TRP A 111 5.68 -3.94 -3.35
C TRP A 111 5.90 -5.31 -4.00
N GLU A 112 4.93 -6.22 -3.91
CA GLU A 112 5.01 -7.57 -4.49
C GLU A 112 5.26 -7.54 -6.01
N ILE A 113 4.60 -6.61 -6.71
CA ILE A 113 4.76 -6.45 -8.16
C ILE A 113 6.14 -5.89 -8.53
N THR A 114 6.68 -5.01 -7.70
CA THR A 114 7.92 -4.26 -8.02
C THR A 114 9.19 -4.92 -7.50
N ASN A 115 9.13 -5.67 -6.39
CA ASN A 115 10.28 -6.27 -5.70
C ASN A 115 10.09 -7.78 -5.52
N PHE A 116 10.20 -8.51 -6.63
CA PHE A 116 9.98 -9.95 -6.65
C PHE A 116 11.02 -10.70 -5.80
N GLY A 117 10.56 -11.47 -4.82
CA GLY A 117 11.40 -12.30 -3.97
C GLY A 117 12.07 -11.57 -2.80
N GLU A 118 11.82 -10.27 -2.63
CA GLU A 118 12.28 -9.51 -1.48
C GLU A 118 11.16 -9.36 -0.44
N PRO A 119 11.45 -9.59 0.86
CA PRO A 119 10.45 -9.38 1.90
C PRO A 119 10.07 -7.90 1.96
N MET A 120 8.77 -7.64 2.15
CA MET A 120 8.27 -6.27 2.26
C MET A 120 8.81 -5.61 3.54
N PRO A 121 9.39 -4.40 3.45
CA PRO A 121 9.75 -3.62 4.62
C PRO A 121 8.49 -3.12 5.35
N GLN A 122 8.67 -2.61 6.58
CA GLN A 122 7.58 -1.96 7.29
C GLN A 122 7.01 -0.78 6.48
N ILE A 123 5.69 -0.66 6.44
CA ILE A 123 5.00 0.39 5.68
C ILE A 123 5.18 1.78 6.32
N PHE A 124 5.34 1.81 7.65
CA PHE A 124 5.53 3.02 8.44
C PHE A 124 6.75 2.83 9.35
N ASP A 125 7.52 3.89 9.57
CA ASP A 125 8.69 3.86 10.43
C ASP A 125 8.27 3.79 11.92
N ASP A 126 8.97 2.96 12.72
CA ASP A 126 8.70 2.70 14.13
C ASP A 126 8.80 3.94 15.06
N GLY A 127 9.25 5.09 14.55
CA GLY A 127 9.36 6.35 15.30
C GLY A 127 8.09 7.22 15.31
N ASP A 128 7.06 6.83 14.56
CA ASP A 128 5.83 7.61 14.35
C ASP A 128 4.58 6.96 14.98
N SER A 129 4.80 5.92 15.78
CA SER A 129 3.74 5.22 16.52
C SER A 129 3.39 6.01 17.77
N ASP A 130 2.35 6.85 17.69
CA ASP A 130 1.62 7.24 18.89
C ASP A 130 1.12 5.95 19.54
N SER A 131 1.64 5.65 20.73
CA SER A 131 1.24 4.55 21.59
C SER A 131 -0.26 4.33 21.52
N ASP A 132 -0.68 3.23 20.92
CA ASP A 132 -1.59 2.24 21.49
C ASP A 132 -2.00 1.24 20.39
N GLU A 133 -1.55 -0.01 20.59
CA GLU A 133 -2.23 -1.24 20.14
C GLU A 133 -2.34 -1.50 18.62
N ASP A 134 -1.33 -2.19 18.06
CA ASP A 134 -1.55 -3.39 17.23
C ASP A 134 -0.21 -4.12 17.03
N ILE A 135 -0.09 -5.34 17.54
CA ILE A 135 1.04 -6.23 17.22
C ILE A 135 0.91 -6.60 15.73
N VAL A 136 1.68 -5.90 14.90
CA VAL A 136 1.85 -6.27 13.50
C VAL A 136 2.71 -7.54 13.46
N VAL A 137 2.09 -8.69 13.23
CA VAL A 137 2.80 -9.96 13.05
C VAL A 137 3.66 -9.87 11.79
N GLN A 138 4.96 -9.69 11.99
CA GLN A 138 5.96 -9.65 10.93
C GLN A 138 5.97 -10.99 10.15
N SER A 139 6.23 -10.94 8.85
CA SER A 139 6.39 -12.15 8.04
C SER A 139 7.50 -13.02 8.62
N MET A 140 7.16 -14.20 9.14
CA MET A 140 8.14 -15.16 9.66
C MET A 140 8.56 -16.12 8.53
N THR A 141 9.82 -16.08 8.13
CA THR A 141 10.39 -17.09 7.24
C THR A 141 10.71 -18.35 8.05
N THR A 142 9.88 -19.39 7.93
CA THR A 142 10.14 -20.68 8.57
C THR A 142 11.04 -21.54 7.69
N ASN A 143 12.19 -21.96 8.22
CA ASN A 143 13.12 -22.85 7.50
C ASN A 143 12.70 -24.32 7.65
N PHE A 144 12.49 -25.01 6.54
CA PHE A 144 12.14 -26.44 6.51
C PHE A 144 13.36 -27.40 6.62
N LYS A 145 14.57 -26.85 6.78
CA LYS A 145 15.79 -27.64 6.96
C LYS A 145 16.06 -27.90 8.44
N CYS A 146 16.38 -29.15 8.76
CA CYS A 146 16.86 -29.54 10.07
C CYS A 146 18.22 -28.90 10.35
N PRO A 147 18.40 -28.19 11.48
CA PRO A 147 19.66 -27.52 11.81
C PRO A 147 20.83 -28.51 12.03
N LEU A 148 20.53 -29.77 12.36
CA LEU A 148 21.55 -30.80 12.57
C LEU A 148 22.00 -31.48 11.27
N THR A 149 21.04 -31.81 10.39
CA THR A 149 21.33 -32.61 9.18
C THR A 149 21.40 -31.77 7.91
N THR A 150 20.98 -30.50 7.95
CA THR A 150 20.82 -29.58 6.80
C THR A 150 19.90 -30.09 5.67
N LYS A 151 19.24 -31.23 5.90
CA LYS A 151 18.24 -31.84 5.03
C LYS A 151 16.84 -31.37 5.44
N ILE A 152 15.87 -31.57 4.56
CA ILE A 152 14.46 -31.33 4.86
C ILE A 152 14.04 -32.20 6.04
N PHE A 153 13.20 -31.68 6.95
CA PHE A 153 12.68 -32.45 8.08
C PHE A 153 11.86 -33.66 7.62
N GLU A 154 12.24 -34.86 8.06
CA GLU A 154 11.45 -36.09 7.89
C GLU A 154 10.59 -36.37 9.15
N SER A 155 11.12 -36.06 10.33
CA SER A 155 10.44 -36.22 11.62
C SER A 155 10.73 -35.00 12.52
N PRO A 156 10.00 -33.88 12.36
CA PRO A 156 10.22 -32.69 13.15
C PRO A 156 9.86 -32.93 14.62
N MET A 157 10.73 -32.48 15.52
CA MET A 157 10.54 -32.54 16.97
C MET A 157 10.82 -31.16 17.56
N THR A 158 10.02 -30.76 18.54
CA THR A 158 10.25 -29.55 19.34
C THR A 158 10.43 -29.96 20.80
N SER A 159 11.23 -29.22 21.56
CA SER A 159 11.23 -29.36 23.00
C SER A 159 9.94 -28.74 23.55
N TYR A 160 9.23 -29.45 24.43
CA TYR A 160 8.19 -28.82 25.24
C TYR A 160 8.86 -27.86 26.22
N GLY A 161 8.78 -26.55 25.93
CA GLY A 161 9.21 -25.50 26.85
C GLY A 161 8.16 -25.32 27.95
N VAL A 162 8.61 -25.39 29.20
CA VAL A 162 7.88 -24.93 30.40
C VAL A 162 8.06 -23.43 30.52
#